data_AF-A0A837E157-F1
#
_entry.id   AF-A0A837E157-F1
#
_cell.length_a   1.000
_cell.length_b   1.000
_cell.length_c   1.000
_cell.angle_alpha   90.00
_cell.angle_beta   90.00
_cell.angle_gamma   90.00
#
_symmetry.space_group_name_H-M   'P 1'
#
loop_
_entity.id
_entity.type
_entity.pdbx_description
1 polymer ?
#
loop_
_entity_poly.entity_id
_entity_poly.type
_entity_poly.pdbx_seq_one_letter_code
_entity_poly.pdbx_strand_id
1 'polypeptide(L)' 'MKYVVLYMDSADISENVKKIEKLRFVKGVELSERPNLRTEYKSNLDSGFKQTEEDCEKNNEAGRIV' A
#
# COMPACT_ATOMS: atom_id res chain seq x y z
N MET A 1 8.70 -6.94 -22.61
CA MET A 1 7.23 -7.08 -22.39
C MET A 1 6.72 -5.75 -21.85
N LYS A 2 5.77 -5.11 -22.52
CA LYS A 2 5.20 -3.83 -22.08
C LYS A 2 3.91 -4.11 -21.31
N TYR A 3 3.69 -3.39 -20.22
CA TYR A 3 2.45 -3.44 -19.44
C TYR A 3 1.94 -2.02 -19.22
N VAL A 4 0.65 -1.91 -18.90
CA VAL A 4 -0.02 -0.64 -18.63
C VAL A 4 -0.75 -0.76 -17.31
N VAL A 5 -0.70 0.29 -16.51
CA VAL A 5 -1.54 0.46 -15.33
C VAL A 5 -2.64 1.43 -15.70
N LEU A 6 -3.89 0.99 -15.64
CA LEU A 6 -5.07 1.79 -15.90
C LEU A 6 -5.82 2.01 -14.59
N TYR A 7 -6.11 3.28 -14.30
CA TYR A 7 -7.01 3.66 -13.23
C TYR A 7 -8.41 3.84 -13.81
N MET A 8 -9.41 3.31 -13.13
CA MET A 8 -10.81 3.38 -13.54
C MET A 8 -11.73 3.33 -12.33
N ASP A 9 -12.99 3.68 -12.55
CA ASP A 9 -14.05 3.56 -11.55
C ASP A 9 -14.29 2.08 -11.19
N SER A 10 -14.52 1.80 -9.91
CA SER A 10 -14.78 0.47 -9.41
C SER A 10 -16.07 -0.14 -9.95
N ALA A 11 -17.06 0.71 -10.26
CA ALA A 11 -18.34 0.28 -10.84
C ALA A 11 -18.17 -0.37 -12.23
N ASP A 12 -17.19 0.09 -13.01
CA ASP A 12 -17.02 -0.29 -14.42
C ASP A 12 -15.99 -1.42 -14.63
N ILE A 13 -15.32 -1.86 -13.56
CA ILE A 13 -14.21 -2.83 -13.63
C ILE A 13 -14.64 -4.10 -14.38
N SER A 14 -15.78 -4.70 -14.00
CA SER A 14 -16.20 -6.00 -14.54
C SER A 14 -16.45 -5.96 -16.05
N GLU A 15 -17.02 -4.87 -16.56
CA GLU A 15 -17.29 -4.71 -17.99
C GLU A 15 -16.00 -4.42 -18.76
N ASN A 16 -15.14 -3.55 -18.21
CA ASN A 16 -13.91 -3.15 -18.87
C ASN A 16 -12.87 -4.27 -18.95
N VAL A 17 -12.75 -5.11 -17.92
CA VAL A 17 -11.86 -6.30 -17.97
C VAL A 17 -12.25 -7.21 -19.14
N LYS A 18 -13.54 -7.50 -19.32
CA LYS A 18 -14.04 -8.32 -20.45
C LYS A 18 -13.75 -7.69 -21.81
N LYS A 19 -13.74 -6.36 -21.91
CA LYS A 19 -13.39 -5.65 -23.16
C LYS A 19 -11.88 -5.73 -23.44
N ILE A 20 -11.06 -5.58 -22.40
CA ILE A 20 -9.59 -5.58 -22.51
C ILE A 20 -9.07 -6.97 -22.85
N GLU A 21 -9.62 -8.04 -22.25
CA GLU A 21 -9.23 -9.42 -22.54
C GLU A 21 -9.50 -9.86 -23.99
N LYS A 22 -10.46 -9.22 -24.68
CA LYS A 22 -10.75 -9.50 -26.09
C LYS A 22 -9.72 -8.93 -27.06
N LEU A 23 -8.83 -8.04 -26.59
CA LEU A 23 -7.84 -7.40 -27.43
C LEU A 23 -6.72 -8.39 -27.77
N ARG A 24 -6.45 -8.59 -29.07
CA ARG A 24 -5.48 -9.59 -29.56
C ARG A 24 -4.05 -9.43 -29.03
N PHE A 25 -3.70 -8.24 -28.57
CA PHE A 25 -2.37 -7.91 -28.05
C PHE A 25 -2.27 -8.01 -26.52
N VAL A 26 -3.36 -8.31 -25.83
CA VAL A 26 -3.38 -8.47 -24.38
C VAL A 26 -3.11 -9.94 -24.06
N LYS A 27 -2.05 -10.18 -23.28
CA LYS A 27 -1.69 -11.52 -22.82
C LYS A 27 -2.47 -11.94 -21.57
N GLY A 28 -2.87 -10.98 -20.75
CA GLY A 28 -3.62 -11.19 -19.51
C GLY A 28 -3.96 -9.86 -18.84
N VAL A 29 -4.98 -9.88 -17.98
CA VAL A 29 -5.45 -8.73 -17.20
C VAL A 29 -5.48 -9.14 -15.73
N GLU A 30 -4.83 -8.36 -14.88
CA GLU A 30 -4.77 -8.59 -13.44
C GLU A 30 -5.37 -7.40 -12.70
N LEU A 31 -6.21 -7.69 -11.70
CA LEU A 31 -6.82 -6.66 -10.88
C LEU A 31 -5.84 -6.19 -9.81
N SER A 32 -5.79 -4.87 -9.62
CA SER A 32 -4.95 -4.30 -8.57
C SER A 32 -5.63 -4.42 -7.21
N GLU A 33 -4.96 -5.04 -6.25
CA GLU A 33 -5.36 -5.07 -4.83
C GLU A 33 -5.08 -3.75 -4.10
N ARG A 34 -4.54 -2.73 -4.80
CA ARG A 34 -4.21 -1.44 -4.20
C ARG A 34 -5.36 -0.76 -3.46
N PRO A 35 -6.63 -0.80 -3.93
CA PRO A 35 -7.76 -0.25 -3.17
C PRO A 35 -8.01 -0.97 -1.83
N ASN A 36 -7.65 -2.25 -1.75
CA ASN A 36 -7.83 -3.08 -0.57
C ASN A 36 -6.66 -2.96 0.41
N LEU A 37 -5.57 -2.32 0.00
CA LEU A 37 -4.40 -2.12 0.86
C LEU A 37 -4.69 -1.01 1.88
N ARG A 38 -4.85 -1.41 3.15
CA ARG A 38 -4.92 -0.45 4.27
C ARG A 38 -3.70 0.46 4.25
N THR A 39 -3.91 1.71 3.88
CA THR A 39 -2.89 2.76 3.90
C THR A 39 -2.87 3.52 5.22
N GLU A 40 -3.80 3.20 6.12
CA GLU A 40 -3.74 3.57 7.52
C GLU A 40 -2.63 2.78 8.17
N TYR A 41 -1.43 3.37 8.21
CA TYR A 41 -0.41 2.97 9.15
C TYR A 41 -0.96 3.26 10.54
N LYS A 42 -1.58 2.26 11.16
CA LYS A 42 -1.84 2.33 12.60
C LYS A 42 -0.49 2.66 13.22
N SER A 43 -0.40 3.80 13.88
CA SER A 43 0.66 4.08 14.85
C SER A 43 0.46 3.13 16.03
N ASN A 44 0.52 1.82 15.77
CA ASN A 44 0.74 0.84 16.80
C ASN A 44 2.20 1.03 17.21
N LEU A 45 2.40 2.01 18.09
CA LEU A 45 3.58 2.07 18.97
C LEU A 45 3.72 0.76 19.80
N ASP A 46 2.75 -0.15 19.71
CA ASP A 46 2.62 -1.35 20.52
C ASP A 46 2.77 -2.68 19.74
N SER A 47 3.09 -2.66 18.43
CA SER A 47 3.28 -3.91 17.68
C SER A 47 4.70 -4.09 17.17
N GLY A 48 5.56 -4.65 18.04
CA GLY A 48 6.64 -5.56 17.62
C GLY A 48 8.07 -5.07 17.76
N PHE A 49 8.30 -3.76 17.90
CA PHE A 49 9.63 -3.24 18.22
C PHE A 49 9.71 -2.97 19.72
N LYS A 50 10.41 -3.84 20.46
CA LYS A 50 10.89 -3.47 21.80
C LYS A 50 11.89 -2.35 21.60
N GLN A 51 11.58 -1.15 22.10
CA GLN A 51 12.58 -0.09 22.19
C GLN A 51 13.80 -0.66 22.92
N THR A 52 14.97 -0.59 22.27
CA THR A 52 16.22 -0.92 22.93
C THR A 52 16.53 0.15 23.98
N GLU A 53 17.28 -0.20 25.03
CA GLU A 53 17.59 0.72 26.14
C GLU A 53 18.22 2.04 25.63
N GLU A 54 18.96 1.98 24.52
CA GLU A 54 19.55 3.13 23.81
C GLU A 54 18.52 4.13 23.24
N ASP A 55 17.32 3.68 22.85
CA ASP A 55 16.25 4.56 22.32
C ASP A 55 15.50 5.30 23.45
N CYS A 56 15.48 4.71 24.65
CA CYS A 56 14.86 5.29 25.83
C CYS A 56 15.73 6.42 26.42
N GLU A 57 17.05 6.27 26.40
CA GLU A 57 17.99 7.28 26.90
C GLU A 57 17.93 8.57 26.07
N LYS A 58 17.84 8.44 24.74
CA LYS A 58 17.79 9.59 23.83
C LYS A 58 16.54 10.46 24.00
N ASN A 59 15.40 9.84 24.34
CA ASN A 59 14.16 10.56 24.60
C ASN A 59 14.18 11.31 25.94
N ASN A 60 14.84 10.76 26.96
CA ASN A 60 14.97 11.42 28.27
C ASN A 60 15.97 12.57 28.26
N GLU A 61 17.06 12.47 27.48
CA GLU A 61 18.02 13.58 27.30
C GLU A 61 17.41 14.75 26.52
N ALA A 62 16.60 14.47 25.50
CA ALA A 62 15.91 15.50 24.72
C ALA A 62 14.86 16.27 25.55
N GLY A 63 14.28 15.66 26.59
CA GLY A 63 13.33 16.29 27.50
C GLY A 63 13.96 17.08 28.66
N ARG A 64 15.29 17.07 28.80
CA ARG A 64 16.01 17.70 29.92
C ARG A 64 16.55 19.11 29.60
N ILE A 65 16.25 19.63 28.42
CA ILE A 65 16.53 21.02 28.04
C ILE A 65 15.26 21.85 28.28
N VAL A 66 14.97 22.11 29.56
CA VAL A 66 14.15 23.23 30.04
C VAL A 66 14.76 23.76 31.33
#